data_AF-A0A1U8LH04-F1
#
_entry.id   AF-A0A1U8LH04-F1
#
_cell.length_a   1.000
_cell.length_b   1.000
_cell.length_c   1.000
_cell.angle_alpha   90.00
_cell.angle_beta   90.00
_cell.angle_gamma   90.00
#
_symmetry.space_group_name_H-M   'P 1'
#
loop_
_entity.id
_entity.type
_entity.pdbx_description
1 polymer ?
#
loop_
_entity_poly.entity_id
_entity_poly.type
_entity_poly.pdbx_seq_one_letter_code
_entity_poly.pdbx_strand_id
1 'polypeptide(L)'
;MIKGVDEILVLISYLEKLEFDLDWRGFYVKQHEEKKGQADSVINLVEQCLQSDSLKVIDYLHAIKCLKTMQFGFRDVQMLLLKQKLNVLLNLIGLHYCLNILQVPAFCITEALRGGKIVDRRVCVKWRRPGRWFNGFRIRDGYHSRCVYLEDLVTGEDDGEVLTVLERGATCEFLRVQVFVVNSP
;
A
#
# COMPACT_ATOMS: atom_id res chain seq x y z
N MET A 1 14.22 19.47 -60.64
CA MET A 1 15.08 19.38 -59.45
C MET A 1 14.16 19.09 -58.25
N ILE A 2 14.20 17.83 -57.85
CA ILE A 2 13.60 17.11 -56.71
C ILE A 2 12.85 17.96 -55.66
N LYS A 3 11.51 18.03 -55.74
CA LYS A 3 10.63 18.47 -54.63
C LYS A 3 9.95 17.32 -53.88
N GLY A 4 10.04 16.09 -54.38
CA GLY A 4 9.32 14.93 -53.84
C GLY A 4 10.06 14.12 -52.77
N VAL A 5 11.38 14.32 -52.59
CA VAL A 5 12.15 13.54 -51.60
C VAL A 5 11.98 14.09 -50.18
N ASP A 6 11.78 15.40 -50.04
CA ASP A 6 11.55 16.03 -48.72
C ASP A 6 10.17 15.67 -48.14
N GLU A 7 9.12 15.58 -48.95
CA GLU A 7 7.79 15.14 -48.50
C GLU A 7 7.78 13.66 -48.06
N ILE A 8 8.56 12.80 -48.75
CA ILE A 8 8.70 11.39 -48.39
C ILE A 8 9.43 11.24 -47.05
N LEU A 9 10.49 12.00 -46.82
CA LEU A 9 11.21 11.99 -45.53
C LEU A 9 10.33 12.49 -44.37
N VAL A 10 9.49 13.48 -44.61
CA VAL A 10 8.51 13.94 -43.61
C VAL A 10 7.51 12.84 -43.30
N LEU A 11 6.94 12.19 -44.32
CA LEU A 11 5.99 11.08 -44.12
C LEU A 11 6.60 9.88 -43.40
N ILE A 12 7.85 9.52 -43.72
CA ILE A 12 8.59 8.46 -43.02
C ILE A 12 8.77 8.82 -41.54
N SER A 13 9.15 10.06 -41.22
CA SER A 13 9.30 10.50 -39.83
C SER A 13 7.98 10.47 -39.05
N TYR A 14 6.85 10.77 -39.70
CA TYR A 14 5.52 10.69 -39.09
C TYR A 14 5.08 9.25 -38.86
N LEU A 15 5.38 8.35 -39.79
CA LEU A 15 5.09 6.92 -39.67
C LEU A 15 5.93 6.26 -38.58
N GLU A 16 7.24 6.51 -38.54
CA GLU A 16 8.13 6.03 -37.46
C GLU A 16 7.68 6.55 -36.09
N LYS A 17 7.24 7.82 -36.02
CA LYS A 17 6.74 8.41 -34.79
C LYS A 17 5.40 7.80 -34.37
N LEU A 18 4.49 7.51 -35.30
CA LEU A 18 3.22 6.82 -35.03
C LEU A 18 3.42 5.36 -34.61
N GLU A 19 4.37 4.66 -35.23
CA GLU A 19 4.71 3.28 -34.92
C GLU A 19 5.35 3.19 -33.53
N PHE A 20 6.26 4.11 -33.20
CA PHE A 20 6.79 4.29 -31.84
C PHE A 20 5.67 4.64 -30.84
N ASP A 21 4.71 5.51 -31.22
CA ASP A 21 3.62 5.94 -30.33
C ASP A 21 2.65 4.80 -29.96
N LEU A 22 2.46 3.86 -30.88
CA LEU A 22 1.64 2.66 -30.69
C LEU A 22 2.39 1.57 -29.91
N ASP A 23 3.69 1.43 -30.14
CA ASP A 23 4.52 0.41 -29.48
C ASP A 23 4.74 0.71 -27.99
N TRP A 24 4.99 1.97 -27.60
CA TRP A 24 5.10 2.31 -26.18
C TRP A 24 3.77 2.16 -25.44
N ARG A 25 2.64 2.43 -26.11
CA ARG A 25 1.30 2.21 -25.52
C ARG A 25 1.05 0.73 -25.29
N GLY A 26 1.37 -0.11 -26.27
CA GLY A 26 1.27 -1.57 -26.13
C GLY A 26 2.14 -2.10 -24.99
N PHE A 27 3.39 -1.63 -24.90
CA PHE A 27 4.31 -1.96 -23.81
C PHE A 27 3.77 -1.50 -22.45
N TYR A 28 3.24 -0.27 -22.35
CA TYR A 28 2.65 0.27 -21.13
C TYR A 28 1.43 -0.52 -20.67
N VAL A 29 0.52 -0.87 -21.59
CA VAL A 29 -0.67 -1.68 -21.29
C VAL A 29 -0.26 -3.05 -20.78
N LYS A 30 0.69 -3.71 -21.45
CA LYS A 30 1.17 -5.04 -21.04
C LYS A 30 1.81 -5.01 -19.65
N GLN A 31 2.67 -4.04 -19.37
CA GLN A 31 3.25 -3.90 -18.03
C GLN A 31 2.19 -3.60 -16.97
N HIS A 32 1.18 -2.78 -17.31
CA HIS A 32 0.10 -2.48 -16.38
C HIS A 32 -0.76 -3.71 -16.08
N GLU A 33 -1.04 -4.55 -17.08
CA GLU A 33 -1.74 -5.82 -16.89
C GLU A 33 -0.94 -6.81 -16.03
N GLU A 34 0.37 -6.91 -16.25
CA GLU A 34 1.25 -7.75 -15.43
C GLU A 34 1.25 -7.29 -13.97
N LYS A 35 1.40 -5.98 -13.72
CA LYS A 35 1.35 -5.40 -12.36
C LYS A 35 -0.02 -5.58 -11.72
N LYS A 36 -1.10 -5.47 -12.50
CA LYS A 36 -2.45 -5.74 -12.02
C LYS A 36 -2.62 -7.20 -11.60
N GLY A 37 -2.18 -8.18 -12.41
CA GLY A 37 -2.25 -9.59 -12.05
C GLY A 37 -1.44 -9.95 -10.80
N GLN A 38 -0.29 -9.30 -10.63
CA GLN A 38 0.51 -9.39 -9.40
C GLN A 38 -0.22 -8.80 -8.19
N ALA A 39 -0.86 -7.63 -8.34
CA ALA A 39 -1.66 -7.04 -7.28
C ALA A 39 -2.85 -7.92 -6.91
N ASP A 40 -3.55 -8.48 -7.90
CA ASP A 40 -4.68 -9.38 -7.68
C ASP A 40 -4.27 -10.62 -6.87
N SER A 41 -3.04 -11.11 -7.07
CA SER A 41 -2.48 -12.20 -6.26
C SER A 41 -2.29 -11.80 -4.78
N VAL A 42 -1.81 -10.58 -4.52
CA VAL A 42 -1.68 -10.06 -3.14
C VAL A 42 -3.04 -9.79 -2.51
N ILE A 43 -3.98 -9.24 -3.28
CA ILE A 43 -5.36 -8.99 -2.85
C ILE A 43 -6.01 -10.31 -2.45
N ASN A 44 -5.97 -11.32 -3.31
CA ASN A 44 -6.52 -12.65 -3.03
C ASN A 44 -5.86 -13.29 -1.80
N LEU A 45 -4.55 -13.13 -1.62
CA LEU A 45 -3.86 -13.63 -0.43
C LEU A 45 -4.40 -12.98 0.85
N VAL A 46 -4.50 -11.66 0.87
CA VAL A 46 -5.02 -10.91 2.03
C VAL A 46 -6.49 -11.26 2.28
N GLU A 47 -7.28 -11.43 1.23
CA GLU A 47 -8.68 -11.86 1.31
C GLU A 47 -8.85 -13.28 1.86
N GLN A 48 -7.95 -14.21 1.53
CA GLN A 48 -7.94 -15.55 2.11
C GLN A 48 -7.49 -15.56 3.57
N CYS A 49 -6.60 -14.64 3.94
CA CYS A 49 -6.10 -14.51 5.32
C CYS A 49 -7.05 -13.72 6.24
N LEU A 50 -8.05 -13.03 5.68
CA LEU A 50 -9.06 -12.31 6.43
C LEU A 50 -9.97 -13.29 7.17
N GLN A 51 -9.79 -13.37 8.49
CA GLN A 51 -10.70 -14.09 9.39
C GLN A 51 -11.54 -13.06 10.14
N SER A 52 -12.85 -13.02 9.86
CA SER A 52 -13.81 -12.15 10.55
C SER A 52 -13.36 -10.67 10.58
N ASP A 53 -13.08 -10.09 9.41
CA ASP A 53 -12.62 -8.71 9.22
C ASP A 53 -11.29 -8.35 9.92
N SER A 54 -10.50 -9.37 10.27
CA SER A 54 -9.21 -9.21 10.93
C SER A 54 -8.06 -9.87 10.16
N LEU A 55 -6.91 -9.22 10.17
CA LEU A 55 -5.66 -9.74 9.57
C LEU A 55 -4.58 -9.83 10.64
N LYS A 56 -3.89 -10.98 10.69
CA LYS A 56 -2.72 -11.15 11.56
C LYS A 56 -1.55 -10.39 10.99
N VAL A 57 -0.68 -9.86 11.85
CA VAL A 57 0.47 -9.09 11.38
C VAL A 57 1.49 -9.91 10.59
N ILE A 58 1.57 -11.22 10.79
CA ILE A 58 2.43 -12.09 9.95
C ILE A 58 1.95 -12.05 8.49
N ASP A 59 0.65 -12.19 8.26
CA ASP A 59 0.06 -12.15 6.91
C ASP A 59 0.16 -10.74 6.31
N TYR A 60 -0.01 -9.71 7.13
CA TYR A 60 0.20 -8.31 6.76
C TYR A 60 1.64 -8.03 6.28
N LEU A 61 2.65 -8.44 7.06
CA LEU A 61 4.06 -8.26 6.71
C LEU A 61 4.46 -9.10 5.50
N HIS A 62 3.84 -10.28 5.35
CA HIS A 62 4.04 -11.10 4.16
C HIS A 62 3.54 -10.37 2.90
N ALA A 63 2.37 -9.75 2.94
CA ALA A 63 1.86 -8.94 1.83
C ALA A 63 2.79 -7.78 1.47
N ILE A 64 3.33 -7.04 2.45
CA ILE A 64 4.33 -5.98 2.22
C ILE A 64 5.58 -6.55 1.53
N LYS A 65 6.05 -7.71 1.98
CA LYS A 65 7.20 -8.40 1.37
C LYS A 65 6.90 -8.79 -0.08
N CYS A 66 5.69 -9.28 -0.38
CA CYS A 66 5.26 -9.60 -1.75
C CYS A 66 5.33 -8.37 -2.65
N LEU A 67 4.79 -7.23 -2.22
CA LEU A 67 4.87 -5.96 -2.98
C LEU A 67 6.31 -5.55 -3.26
N LYS A 68 7.20 -5.72 -2.28
CA LYS A 68 8.64 -5.48 -2.46
C LYS A 68 9.26 -6.42 -3.50
N THR A 69 8.97 -7.72 -3.43
CA THR A 69 9.51 -8.71 -4.39
C THR A 69 9.01 -8.47 -5.81
N MET A 70 7.76 -8.00 -5.95
CA MET A 70 7.15 -7.65 -7.22
C MET A 70 7.59 -6.27 -7.74
N GLN A 71 8.42 -5.55 -6.98
CA GLN A 71 8.94 -4.22 -7.32
C GLN A 71 7.82 -3.22 -7.65
N PHE A 72 6.83 -3.11 -6.77
CA PHE A 72 5.77 -2.12 -6.93
C PHE A 72 6.31 -0.70 -6.75
N GLY A 73 6.01 0.19 -7.70
CA GLY A 73 6.28 1.62 -7.55
C GLY A 73 5.13 2.33 -6.85
N PHE A 74 5.35 3.60 -6.49
CA PHE A 74 4.31 4.44 -5.88
C PHE A 74 3.06 4.53 -6.78
N ARG A 75 3.25 4.67 -8.10
CA ARG A 75 2.14 4.77 -9.06
C ARG A 75 1.31 3.50 -9.11
N ASP A 76 1.95 2.33 -9.04
CA ASP A 76 1.28 1.04 -9.01
C ASP A 76 0.43 0.92 -7.74
N VAL A 77 0.99 1.28 -6.58
CA VAL A 77 0.29 1.26 -5.30
C VAL A 77 -0.88 2.25 -5.29
N GLN A 78 -0.69 3.46 -5.80
CA GLN A 78 -1.75 4.45 -5.94
C GLN A 78 -2.90 3.91 -6.82
N MET A 79 -2.56 3.34 -7.97
CA MET A 79 -3.55 2.85 -8.92
C MET A 79 -4.20 1.54 -8.48
N LEU A 80 -3.53 0.68 -7.71
CA LEU A 80 -4.01 -0.67 -7.45
C LEU A 80 -4.49 -0.82 -6.02
N LEU A 81 -3.81 -0.24 -5.03
CA LEU A 81 -4.08 -0.46 -3.61
C LEU A 81 -4.75 0.72 -2.90
N LEU A 82 -4.58 1.96 -3.36
CA LEU A 82 -5.17 3.16 -2.75
C LEU A 82 -6.51 3.54 -3.40
N LYS A 83 -7.44 2.58 -3.43
CA LYS A 83 -8.77 2.73 -4.04
C LYS A 83 -9.88 2.43 -3.04
N GLN A 84 -10.98 3.19 -3.15
CA GLN A 84 -12.19 2.98 -2.36
C GLN A 84 -12.84 1.59 -2.56
N LYS A 85 -12.68 0.95 -3.72
CA LYS A 85 -13.27 -0.38 -3.94
C LYS A 85 -12.60 -1.50 -3.15
N LEU A 86 -11.39 -1.27 -2.63
CA LEU A 86 -10.65 -2.28 -1.89
C LEU A 86 -10.93 -2.21 -0.39
N ASN A 87 -10.58 -3.30 0.29
CA ASN A 87 -10.57 -3.36 1.75
C ASN A 87 -9.61 -2.32 2.35
N VAL A 88 -9.98 -1.70 3.47
CA VAL A 88 -9.13 -0.74 4.17
C VAL A 88 -7.79 -1.35 4.62
N LEU A 89 -7.75 -2.67 4.89
CA LEU A 89 -6.50 -3.35 5.23
C LEU A 89 -5.52 -3.36 4.05
N LEU A 90 -6.03 -3.52 2.82
CA LEU A 90 -5.21 -3.41 1.61
C LEU A 90 -4.73 -1.97 1.41
N ASN A 91 -5.59 -0.98 1.69
CA ASN A 91 -5.18 0.42 1.67
C ASN A 91 -4.06 0.67 2.70
N LEU A 92 -4.15 0.09 3.90
CA LEU A 92 -3.13 0.19 4.95
C LEU A 92 -1.81 -0.49 4.55
N ILE A 93 -1.86 -1.66 3.90
CA ILE A 93 -0.67 -2.34 3.37
C ILE A 93 0.03 -1.44 2.34
N GLY A 94 -0.74 -0.90 1.38
CA GLY A 94 -0.21 0.01 0.37
C GLY A 94 0.38 1.28 1.00
N LEU A 95 -0.31 1.84 2.00
CA LEU A 95 0.13 3.04 2.72
C LEU A 95 1.47 2.82 3.43
N HIS A 96 1.57 1.75 4.22
CA HIS A 96 2.80 1.39 4.94
C HIS A 96 3.94 1.16 3.96
N TYR A 97 3.68 0.45 2.86
CA TYR A 97 4.69 0.24 1.82
C TYR A 97 5.21 1.56 1.23
N CYS A 98 4.33 2.52 0.95
CA CYS A 98 4.71 3.86 0.47
C CYS A 98 5.57 4.63 1.47
N LEU A 99 5.18 4.64 2.75
CA LEU A 99 5.87 5.39 3.80
C LEU A 99 7.24 4.78 4.11
N ASN A 100 7.30 3.47 4.37
CA ASN A 100 8.48 2.88 5.03
C ASN A 100 9.40 2.14 4.06
N ILE A 101 8.89 1.66 2.92
CA ILE A 101 9.70 0.96 1.92
C ILE A 101 10.10 1.89 0.79
N LEU A 102 9.14 2.61 0.22
CA LEU A 102 9.40 3.55 -0.89
C LEU A 102 9.84 4.93 -0.42
N GLN A 103 9.64 5.28 0.87
CA GLN A 103 9.97 6.59 1.43
C GLN A 103 9.36 7.76 0.63
N VAL A 104 8.12 7.57 0.19
CA VAL A 104 7.39 8.60 -0.56
C VAL A 104 7.04 9.75 0.39
N PRO A 105 7.21 11.02 -0.03
CA PRO A 105 6.83 12.16 0.78
C PRO A 105 5.35 12.15 1.18
N ALA A 106 5.07 12.51 2.44
CA ALA A 106 3.73 12.52 3.01
C ALA A 106 2.71 13.25 2.13
N PHE A 107 3.07 14.43 1.57
CA PHE A 107 2.16 15.20 0.72
C PHE A 107 1.69 14.45 -0.53
N CYS A 108 2.56 13.66 -1.17
CA CYS A 108 2.18 12.85 -2.34
C CYS A 108 1.18 11.76 -1.94
N ILE A 109 1.38 11.17 -0.77
CA ILE A 109 0.52 10.12 -0.24
C ILE A 109 -0.84 10.69 0.15
N THR A 110 -0.89 11.84 0.82
CA THR A 110 -2.15 12.53 1.16
C THR A 110 -2.98 12.83 -0.10
N GLU A 111 -2.35 13.33 -1.16
CA GLU A 111 -3.03 13.56 -2.44
C GLU A 111 -3.52 12.26 -3.09
N ALA A 112 -2.76 11.16 -2.97
CA ALA A 112 -3.21 9.85 -3.41
C ALA A 112 -4.42 9.32 -2.60
N LEU A 113 -4.45 9.53 -1.27
CA LEU A 113 -5.57 9.17 -0.41
C LEU A 113 -6.82 9.97 -0.76
N ARG A 114 -6.68 11.28 -1.01
CA ARG A 114 -7.76 12.17 -1.47
C ARG A 114 -8.30 11.76 -2.83
N GLY A 115 -7.42 11.53 -3.80
CA GLY A 115 -7.80 11.04 -5.13
C GLY A 115 -8.49 9.67 -5.09
N GLY A 116 -8.08 8.80 -4.15
CA GLY A 116 -8.69 7.50 -3.90
C GLY A 116 -10.00 7.55 -3.10
N LYS A 117 -10.38 8.70 -2.52
CA LYS A 117 -11.51 8.88 -1.60
C LYS A 117 -11.47 7.92 -0.39
N ILE A 118 -10.28 7.75 0.18
CA ILE A 118 -10.02 6.82 1.29
C ILE A 118 -9.45 7.50 2.54
N VAL A 119 -9.44 8.82 2.58
CA VAL A 119 -8.92 9.64 3.70
C VAL A 119 -9.61 9.29 5.02
N ASP A 120 -10.94 9.25 5.02
CA ASP A 120 -11.77 9.05 6.22
C ASP A 120 -11.84 7.58 6.68
N ARG A 121 -11.08 6.68 6.06
CA ARG A 121 -11.09 5.26 6.42
C ARG A 121 -10.29 5.03 7.70
N ARG A 122 -10.85 4.21 8.58
CA ARG A 122 -10.25 3.85 9.86
C ARG A 122 -9.83 2.40 9.94
N VAL A 123 -8.71 2.19 10.60
CA VAL A 123 -8.22 0.87 10.99
C VAL A 123 -8.00 0.86 12.49
N CYS A 124 -8.34 -0.25 13.13
CA CYS A 124 -7.93 -0.49 14.51
C CYS A 124 -6.81 -1.52 14.52
N VAL A 125 -5.79 -1.26 15.32
CA VAL A 125 -4.73 -2.21 15.60
C VAL A 125 -4.82 -2.57 17.07
N LYS A 126 -4.87 -3.86 17.37
CA LYS A 126 -4.81 -4.38 18.74
C LYS A 126 -3.56 -5.18 18.89
N TRP A 127 -2.79 -4.88 19.92
CA TRP A 127 -1.58 -5.58 20.26
C TRP A 127 -1.48 -5.78 21.76
N ARG A 128 -0.66 -6.75 22.16
CA ARG A 128 -0.35 -6.97 23.56
C ARG A 128 0.87 -6.15 23.94
N ARG A 129 0.77 -5.34 24.99
CA ARG A 129 1.91 -4.62 25.53
C ARG A 129 2.71 -5.58 26.43
N PRO A 130 4.04 -5.60 26.33
CA PRO A 130 4.84 -6.32 27.32
C PRO A 130 4.57 -5.73 28.70
N GLY A 131 4.39 -6.58 29.70
CA GLY A 131 4.24 -6.16 31.09
C GLY A 131 5.40 -5.28 31.50
N ARG A 132 5.10 -4.12 32.10
CA ARG A 132 6.11 -3.23 32.66
C ARG A 132 6.32 -3.58 34.13
N TRP A 133 7.55 -3.42 34.60
CA TRP A 133 7.80 -3.38 36.03
C TRP A 133 7.44 -2.00 36.54
N PHE A 134 6.58 -1.95 37.54
CA PHE A 134 6.24 -0.70 38.23
C PHE A 134 6.28 -0.95 39.73
N ASN A 135 7.13 -0.19 40.43
CA ASN A 135 7.31 -0.28 41.87
C ASN A 135 7.54 -1.71 42.41
N GLY A 136 8.38 -2.50 41.72
CA GLY A 136 8.68 -3.90 42.10
C GLY A 136 7.61 -4.93 41.74
N PHE A 137 6.44 -4.52 41.22
CA PHE A 137 5.41 -5.43 40.73
C PHE A 137 5.46 -5.55 39.21
N ARG A 138 5.33 -6.78 38.70
CA ARG A 138 5.13 -7.01 37.26
C ARG A 138 3.67 -6.69 36.91
N ILE A 139 3.44 -5.58 36.22
CA ILE A 139 2.13 -5.28 35.65
C ILE A 139 1.81 -6.37 34.62
N ARG A 140 0.64 -7.00 34.78
CA ARG A 140 0.19 -8.07 33.89
C ARG A 140 0.09 -7.55 32.46
N ASP A 141 0.47 -8.36 31.49
CA ASP A 141 0.37 -7.98 30.09
C ASP A 141 -1.09 -7.63 29.74
N GLY A 142 -1.32 -6.41 29.28
CA GLY A 142 -2.62 -5.92 28.82
C GLY A 142 -2.71 -5.94 27.30
N TYR A 143 -3.94 -6.10 26.79
CA TYR A 143 -4.23 -5.76 25.40
C TYR A 143 -4.41 -4.26 25.29
N HIS A 144 -3.75 -3.67 24.31
CA HIS A 144 -3.93 -2.30 23.90
C HIS A 144 -4.55 -2.30 22.50
N SER A 145 -5.47 -1.38 22.26
CA SER A 145 -6.08 -1.18 20.95
C SER A 145 -6.11 0.30 20.63
N ARG A 146 -5.71 0.66 19.41
CA ARG A 146 -5.73 2.02 18.90
C ARG A 146 -6.39 2.03 17.53
N CYS A 147 -7.29 2.98 17.32
CA CYS A 147 -7.95 3.19 16.04
C CYS A 147 -7.49 4.53 15.48
N VAL A 148 -7.11 4.52 14.20
CA VAL A 148 -6.51 5.66 13.51
C VAL A 148 -7.11 5.80 12.12
N TYR A 149 -7.22 7.02 11.63
CA TYR A 149 -7.54 7.26 10.22
C TYR A 149 -6.30 7.01 9.37
N LEU A 150 -6.51 6.69 8.08
CA LEU A 150 -5.38 6.54 7.15
C LEU A 150 -4.62 7.85 6.95
N GLU A 151 -5.29 9.00 7.09
CA GLU A 151 -4.66 10.32 7.03
C GLU A 151 -3.72 10.58 8.22
N ASP A 152 -4.16 10.25 9.44
CA ASP A 152 -3.37 10.44 10.67
C ASP A 152 -2.02 9.70 10.63
N LEU A 153 -2.01 8.54 9.97
CA LEU A 153 -0.81 7.72 9.75
C LEU A 153 0.22 8.40 8.83
N VAL A 154 -0.23 9.31 7.96
CA VAL A 154 0.62 10.07 7.04
C VAL A 154 1.10 11.36 7.69
N THR A 155 0.21 12.04 8.41
CA THR A 155 0.53 13.29 9.11
C THR A 155 1.39 13.05 10.36
N GLY A 156 1.43 11.81 10.86
CA GLY A 156 2.18 11.46 12.06
C GLY A 156 1.49 11.92 13.34
N GLU A 157 0.19 12.24 13.28
CA GLU A 157 -0.63 12.59 14.44
C GLU A 157 -0.74 11.43 15.44
N ASP A 158 -0.39 10.21 15.03
CA ASP A 158 -0.37 9.04 15.90
C ASP A 158 0.95 8.82 16.66
N ASP A 159 1.90 9.74 16.59
CA ASP A 159 3.29 9.63 17.05
C ASP A 159 4.05 8.44 16.41
N GLY A 160 3.55 7.90 15.29
CA GLY A 160 4.11 6.73 14.61
C GLY A 160 3.94 5.42 15.39
N GLU A 161 3.12 5.38 16.47
CA GLU A 161 2.98 4.19 17.32
C GLU A 161 2.44 3.00 16.52
N VAL A 162 1.42 3.23 15.68
CA VAL A 162 0.75 2.13 14.96
C VAL A 162 1.68 1.53 13.90
N LEU A 163 2.32 2.37 13.08
CA LEU A 163 3.28 1.89 12.08
C LEU A 163 4.44 1.17 12.73
N THR A 164 4.99 1.70 13.82
CA THR A 164 6.09 1.07 14.56
C THR A 164 5.69 -0.32 15.10
N VAL A 165 4.46 -0.46 15.61
CA VAL A 165 3.93 -1.75 16.09
C VAL A 165 3.77 -2.74 14.94
N LEU A 166 3.28 -2.29 13.79
CA LEU A 166 3.11 -3.14 12.60
C LEU A 166 4.46 -3.58 12.02
N GLU A 167 5.44 -2.67 11.93
CA GLU A 167 6.80 -2.95 11.48
C GLU A 167 7.53 -3.95 12.36
N ARG A 168 7.48 -3.72 13.69
CA ARG A 168 8.13 -4.60 14.67
C ARG A 168 7.57 -6.01 14.66
N GLY A 169 6.34 -6.18 14.19
CA GLY A 169 5.72 -7.48 14.02
C GLY A 169 5.56 -8.26 15.33
N ALA A 170 5.44 -9.58 15.19
CA ALA A 170 5.41 -10.54 16.30
C ALA A 170 6.83 -10.97 16.74
N THR A 171 7.87 -10.20 16.42
CA THR A 171 9.28 -10.58 16.63
C THR A 171 9.66 -10.73 18.10
N CYS A 172 8.84 -10.19 19.02
CA CYS A 172 8.85 -10.57 20.43
C CYS A 172 7.71 -11.56 20.68
N GLU A 173 8.00 -12.67 21.38
CA GLU A 173 7.04 -13.72 21.80
C GLU A 173 5.74 -13.19 22.44
N PHE A 174 5.74 -11.93 22.87
CA PHE A 174 4.65 -11.26 23.57
C PHE A 174 3.74 -10.39 22.69
N LEU A 175 4.08 -10.09 21.42
CA LEU A 175 3.32 -9.16 20.58
C LEU A 175 2.41 -9.90 19.58
N ARG A 176 1.17 -10.20 19.99
CA ARG A 176 0.12 -10.60 19.03
C ARG A 176 -0.58 -9.35 18.52
N VAL A 177 -0.35 -8.99 17.28
CA VAL A 177 -0.98 -7.84 16.63
C VAL A 177 -2.04 -8.30 15.64
N GLN A 178 -3.24 -7.73 15.77
CA GLN A 178 -4.36 -7.93 14.87
C GLN A 178 -4.82 -6.57 14.35
N VAL A 179 -5.07 -6.51 13.05
CA VAL A 179 -5.62 -5.33 12.39
C VAL A 179 -7.07 -5.61 12.04
N PHE A 180 -7.98 -4.68 12.33
CA PHE A 180 -9.41 -4.83 12.07
C PHE A 180 -9.94 -3.63 11.30
N VAL A 181 -10.98 -3.88 10.51
CA VAL A 181 -11.78 -2.85 9.86
C VAL A 181 -12.76 -2.25 10.86
N VAL A 182 -12.86 -0.92 10.89
CA VAL A 182 -13.96 -0.24 11.60
C VAL A 182 -15.08 -0.01 10.61
N ASN A 183 -16.12 -0.83 10.69
CA ASN A 183 -17.39 -0.50 10.06
C ASN A 183 -17.97 0.69 10.82
N SER A 184 -17.94 1.88 10.23
CA SER A 184 -18.73 2.99 10.78
C SER A 184 -20.21 2.62 10.64
N PRO A 185 -21.06 2.90 11.64
CA PRO A 185 -22.49 2.63 11.58
C PRO A 185 -23.17 3.40 10.44
#